data_AF-A0AAY5EW45-F1
#
_entry.id   AF-A0AAY5EW45-F1
#
_cell.length_a   1.000
_cell.length_b   1.000
_cell.length_c   1.000
_cell.angle_alpha   90.00
_cell.angle_beta   90.00
_cell.angle_gamma   90.00
#
_symmetry.space_group_name_H-M   'P 1'
#
loop_
_entity.id
_entity.type
_entity.pdbx_description
1 polymer ?
#
loop_
_entity_poly.entity_id
_entity_poly.type
_entity_poly.pdbx_seq_one_letter_code
_entity_poly.pdbx_strand_id
1 'polypeptide(L)'
;MCEEISYPAKAFLVEENKGAFWARSLDIANRMSGKMLQINNDPQYFWQVFTDLKNKMMYSSNNLFKMPHLKHLKLLLYTVL
;
A
#
# COMPACT_ATOMS: atom_id res chain seq x y z
N MET A 1 -11.17 -9.17 -5.16
CA MET A 1 -9.89 -8.58 -4.68
C MET A 1 -8.66 -9.39 -5.07
N CYS A 2 -8.79 -10.65 -5.52
CA CYS A 2 -8.01 -11.11 -6.65
C CYS A 2 -8.72 -12.28 -7.35
N GLU A 3 -8.36 -12.55 -8.60
CA GLU A 3 -9.02 -13.54 -9.47
C GLU A 3 -8.32 -14.91 -9.41
N GLU A 4 -7.10 -14.94 -8.90
CA GLU A 4 -6.27 -16.13 -8.80
C GLU A 4 -6.41 -16.82 -7.44
N ILE A 5 -6.34 -18.16 -7.45
CA ILE A 5 -6.54 -19.00 -6.26
C ILE A 5 -5.28 -19.10 -5.39
N SER A 6 -4.09 -18.83 -5.95
CA SER A 6 -2.82 -18.87 -5.21
C SER A 6 -1.75 -18.00 -5.87
N TYR A 7 -0.76 -17.59 -5.05
CA TYR A 7 0.40 -16.84 -5.52
C TYR A 7 1.71 -17.50 -5.09
N PRO A 8 2.76 -17.45 -5.93
CA PRO A 8 4.05 -18.05 -5.61
C PRO A 8 4.76 -17.25 -4.50
N ALA A 9 5.00 -17.87 -3.36
CA ALA A 9 5.70 -17.24 -2.23
C ALA A 9 7.11 -16.74 -2.60
N LYS A 10 7.79 -17.41 -3.55
CA LYS A 10 9.13 -17.05 -4.01
C LYS A 10 9.23 -15.61 -4.54
N ALA A 11 8.15 -15.05 -5.07
CA ALA A 11 8.13 -13.67 -5.56
C ALA A 11 8.23 -12.63 -4.42
N PHE A 12 7.90 -13.02 -3.19
CA PHE A 12 7.83 -12.12 -2.02
C PHE A 12 8.87 -12.44 -0.94
N LEU A 13 9.48 -13.63 -1.01
CA LEU A 13 10.54 -14.07 -0.11
C LEU A 13 11.88 -13.45 -0.51
N VAL A 14 12.11 -12.21 -0.06
CA VAL A 14 13.38 -11.48 -0.25
C VAL A 14 14.39 -11.78 0.87
N GLU A 15 13.94 -12.39 1.96
CA GLU A 15 14.75 -12.67 3.15
C GLU A 15 15.34 -14.08 3.12
N GLU A 16 16.57 -14.22 3.64
CA GLU A 16 17.22 -15.53 3.79
C GLU A 16 16.50 -16.41 4.82
N ASN A 17 15.98 -15.80 5.89
CA ASN A 17 15.24 -16.50 6.93
C ASN A 17 13.74 -16.63 6.56
N LYS A 18 13.40 -17.72 5.88
CA LYS A 18 12.03 -18.06 5.50
C LYS A 18 11.08 -18.20 6.71
N GLY A 19 11.58 -18.64 7.86
CA GLY A 19 10.77 -18.77 9.09
C GLY A 19 10.27 -17.43 9.60
N ALA A 20 11.11 -16.39 9.52
CA ALA A 20 10.74 -15.03 9.90
C ALA A 20 9.64 -14.45 9.00
N PHE A 21 9.68 -14.73 7.70
CA PHE A 21 8.62 -14.34 6.77
C PHE A 21 7.26 -14.93 7.19
N TRP A 22 7.18 -16.24 7.38
CA TRP A 22 5.91 -16.89 7.77
C TRP A 22 5.41 -16.45 9.15
N ALA A 23 6.32 -16.24 10.10
CA ALA A 23 5.95 -15.72 11.42
C ALA A 23 5.32 -14.32 11.33
N ARG A 24 5.91 -13.41 10.53
CA ARG A 24 5.34 -12.08 10.29
C ARG A 24 4.03 -12.14 9.51
N SER A 25 3.92 -13.01 8.50
CA SER A 25 2.67 -13.20 7.76
C SER A 25 1.52 -13.63 8.68
N LEU A 26 1.79 -14.56 9.60
CA LEU A 26 0.81 -15.01 10.58
C LEU A 26 0.43 -13.92 11.59
N ASP A 27 1.41 -13.16 12.09
CA ASP A 27 1.16 -12.02 12.99
C ASP A 27 0.27 -10.96 12.33
N ILE A 28 0.58 -10.59 11.08
CA ILE A 28 -0.21 -9.63 10.30
C ILE A 28 -1.64 -10.16 10.10
N ALA A 29 -1.80 -11.42 9.70
CA ALA A 29 -3.12 -12.01 9.50
C ALA A 29 -3.95 -11.96 10.80
N ASN A 30 -3.36 -12.34 11.93
CA ASN A 30 -4.03 -12.31 13.23
C ASN A 30 -4.45 -10.89 13.62
N ARG A 31 -3.57 -9.91 13.48
CA ARG A 31 -3.82 -8.53 13.91
C ARG A 31 -4.74 -7.75 12.96
N MET A 32 -4.71 -8.06 11.67
CA MET A 32 -5.38 -7.26 10.63
C MET A 32 -6.64 -7.90 10.07
N SER A 33 -6.88 -9.21 10.27
CA SER A 33 -8.04 -9.93 9.74
C SER A 33 -9.37 -9.20 9.94
N GLY A 34 -9.63 -8.68 11.15
CA GLY A 34 -10.86 -7.91 11.43
C GLY A 34 -10.99 -6.65 10.56
N LYS A 35 -9.91 -5.88 10.40
CA LYS A 35 -9.90 -4.67 9.55
C LYS A 35 -9.98 -5.01 8.05
N MET A 36 -9.37 -6.13 7.65
CA MET A 36 -9.46 -6.65 6.28
C MET A 36 -10.87 -7.10 5.94
N LEU A 37 -11.62 -7.65 6.89
CA LEU A 37 -13.04 -7.94 6.68
C LEU A 37 -13.87 -6.65 6.68
N GLN A 38 -13.60 -5.75 7.63
CA GLN A 38 -14.32 -4.48 7.77
C GLN A 38 -14.25 -3.62 6.51
N ILE A 39 -13.08 -3.51 5.86
CA ILE A 39 -12.95 -2.70 4.62
C ILE A 39 -13.77 -3.26 3.45
N ASN A 40 -14.11 -4.55 3.46
CA ASN A 40 -14.97 -5.16 2.45
C ASN A 40 -16.46 -5.02 2.78
N ASN A 41 -16.82 -4.93 4.06
CA ASN A 41 -18.21 -4.97 4.52
C ASN A 41 -18.79 -3.60 4.88
N ASP A 42 -17.94 -2.61 5.21
CA ASP A 42 -18.34 -1.27 5.61
C ASP A 42 -17.85 -0.22 4.58
N PRO A 43 -18.76 0.27 3.71
CA PRO A 43 -18.41 1.28 2.71
C PRO A 43 -17.87 2.59 3.31
N GLN A 44 -18.34 2.99 4.50
CA GLN A 44 -17.88 4.22 5.13
C GLN A 44 -16.43 4.07 5.61
N TYR A 45 -16.10 2.91 6.17
CA TYR A 45 -14.73 2.58 6.56
C TYR A 45 -13.79 2.51 5.34
N PHE A 46 -14.24 1.96 4.22
CA PHE A 46 -13.50 2.02 2.95
C PHE A 46 -13.18 3.46 2.54
N TRP A 47 -14.17 4.36 2.53
CA TRP A 47 -13.97 5.76 2.16
C TRP A 47 -13.04 6.51 3.10
N GLN A 48 -13.09 6.23 4.40
CA GLN A 48 -12.15 6.80 5.37
C GLN A 48 -10.72 6.38 5.05
N VAL A 49 -10.45 5.08 4.91
CA VAL A 49 -9.11 4.56 4.60
C VAL A 49 -8.60 5.11 3.26
N PHE A 50 -9.46 5.19 2.25
CA PHE A 50 -9.12 5.75 0.94
C PHE A 50 -8.76 7.24 1.01
N THR A 51 -9.52 8.02 1.78
CA THR A 51 -9.30 9.46 1.96
C THR A 51 -7.99 9.72 2.71
N ASP A 52 -7.72 8.96 3.77
CA ASP A 52 -6.48 9.04 4.53
C ASP A 52 -5.25 8.75 3.64
N LEU A 53 -5.36 7.77 2.74
CA LEU A 53 -4.31 7.46 1.78
C LEU A 53 -4.04 8.63 0.82
N LYS A 54 -5.09 9.25 0.26
CA LYS A 54 -4.95 10.43 -0.59
C LYS A 54 -4.27 11.59 0.14
N ASN A 55 -4.68 11.85 1.38
CA ASN A 55 -4.10 12.92 2.19
C ASN A 55 -2.61 12.69 2.42
N LYS A 56 -2.19 11.47 2.78
CA LYS A 56 -0.76 11.13 2.94
C LYS A 56 0.04 11.33 1.66
N MET A 57 -0.51 10.94 0.51
CA MET A 57 0.15 11.17 -0.78
C MET A 57 0.30 12.67 -1.06
N MET A 58 -0.74 13.47 -0.83
CA MET A 58 -0.68 14.92 -1.00
C MET A 58 0.32 15.59 -0.07
N TYR A 59 0.42 15.18 1.20
CA TYR A 59 1.46 15.68 2.11
C TYR A 59 2.87 15.33 1.61
N SER A 60 3.08 14.10 1.14
CA SER A 60 4.35 13.67 0.57
C SER A 60 4.70 14.47 -0.70
N SER A 61 3.73 14.68 -1.59
CA SER A 61 3.89 15.50 -2.79
C SER A 61 4.16 16.97 -2.44
N ASN A 62 3.48 17.54 -1.45
CA ASN A 62 3.73 18.91 -0.98
C ASN A 62 5.13 19.09 -0.38
N ASN A 63 5.70 18.06 0.26
CA ASN A 63 7.10 18.06 0.67
C ASN A 63 8.06 17.91 -0.53
N LEU A 64 7.70 17.12 -1.54
CA LEU A 64 8.43 17.02 -2.81
C LEU A 64 8.38 18.35 -3.61
N PHE A 65 7.29 19.10 -3.51
CA PHE A 65 7.11 20.42 -4.13
C PHE A 65 7.92 21.53 -3.46
N LYS A 66 8.48 21.31 -2.26
CA LYS A 66 9.43 22.22 -1.60
C LYS A 66 10.88 22.05 -2.06
N MET A 67 11.20 21.05 -2.89
CA MET A 67 12.56 20.85 -3.41
C MET A 67 12.71 21.56 -4.77
N PRO A 68 13.44 22.69 -4.86
CA PRO A 68 13.50 23.51 -6.08
C PRO A 68 14.21 22.82 -7.25
N HIS A 69 14.99 21.76 -7.02
CA HIS A 69 15.79 21.09 -8.06
C HIS A 69 15.03 20.01 -8.86
N LEU A 70 13.86 19.54 -8.40
CA LEU A 70 13.12 18.43 -9.03
C LEU A 70 11.98 18.88 -9.96
N LYS A 71 11.94 20.17 -10.34
CA LYS A 71 10.89 20.73 -11.21
C LYS A 71 10.79 20.02 -12.56
N HIS A 72 11.90 19.51 -13.11
CA HIS A 72 11.92 18.82 -14.41
C HIS A 72 11.26 17.43 -14.41
N LEU A 73 11.19 16.75 -13.26
CA LEU A 73 10.46 15.46 -13.16
C LEU A 73 8.94 15.64 -13.19
N LYS A 74 8.42 16.87 -13.04
CA LYS A 74 6.97 17.14 -12.98
C LYS A 74 6.25 16.97 -14.32
N LEU A 75 6.93 17.22 -15.44
CA LEU A 75 6.29 17.18 -16.77
C LEU A 75 5.97 15.75 -17.22
N LEU A 76 6.73 14.76 -16.74
CA LEU A 76 6.58 13.36 -17.10
C LEU A 76 5.41 12.66 -16.37
N LEU A 77 5.01 13.14 -15.20
CA LEU A 77 3.92 12.54 -14.42
C LEU A 77 2.52 13.05 -14.84
N TYR A 78 2.42 14.24 -15.41
CA TYR A 78 1.14 14.84 -15.82
C TYR A 78 0.75 14.60 -17.29
N THR A 79 1.64 14.03 -18.11
CA THR A 79 1.39 13.76 -19.54
C THR A 79 1.01 12.30 -19.84
N VAL A 80 1.04 11.42 -18.85
CA VAL A 80 0.77 9.97 -18.99
C VAL A 80 -0.48 9.54 -18.21
N LEU A 81 -1.28 10.50 -17.74
CA LEU A 81 -2.65 10.32 -17.25
C LEU A 81 -3.57 11.23 -18.06
#